data_AF-A0A7S3S9Z9-F1
#
_entry.id   AF-A0A7S3S9Z9-F1
#
_cell.length_a   1.000
_cell.length_b   1.000
_cell.length_c   1.000
_cell.angle_alpha   90.00
_cell.angle_beta   90.00
_cell.angle_gamma   90.00
#
_symmetry.space_group_name_H-M   'P 1'
#
loop_
_entity.id
_entity.type
_entity.pdbx_description
1 polymer ?
#
loop_
_entity_poly.entity_id
_entity_poly.type
_entity_poly.pdbx_seq_one_letter_code
_entity_poly.pdbx_strand_id
1 'polypeptide(L)'
;MLLIKKIYVLAAFEVDSFKQRAFDAQVAQITGTATNAADVAAKTMNSLITSDISSSADKQLTNPWKGAEAIHFYLLCQRQLYQKAYPRAMKTAMRLIEYEKELSTKEVYSMVALACFFNNCFRECSKAFVKLERLPGMSKKEREEYEMLAMNLFKLHPPIDRQKREQKCPQKDCNGIINEYDIVCSTCNAHYSPCIASGQ
;
A
#
# COMPACT_ATOMS: atom_id res chain seq x y z
N MET A 1 17.66 -1.99 -4.17
CA MET A 1 16.23 -2.42 -4.15
C MET A 1 16.03 -3.89 -3.79
N LEU A 2 16.66 -4.88 -4.47
CA LEU A 2 16.46 -6.30 -4.12
C LEU A 2 16.92 -6.69 -2.70
N LEU A 3 18.03 -6.10 -2.23
CA LEU A 3 18.49 -6.28 -0.85
C LEU A 3 17.50 -5.69 0.16
N ILE A 4 16.91 -4.54 -0.15
CA ILE A 4 15.89 -3.89 0.70
C ILE A 4 14.67 -4.80 0.84
N LYS A 5 14.17 -5.38 -0.27
CA LYS A 5 13.08 -6.36 -0.20
C LYS A 5 13.42 -7.53 0.72
N LYS A 6 14.63 -8.09 0.63
CA LYS A 6 15.07 -9.19 1.50
C LYS A 6 15.11 -8.78 2.97
N ILE A 7 15.62 -7.57 3.28
CA ILE A 7 15.67 -7.05 4.65
C ILE A 7 14.26 -6.90 5.24
N TYR A 8 13.31 -6.32 4.50
CA TYR A 8 11.93 -6.18 4.97
C TYR A 8 11.24 -7.54 5.19
N VAL A 9 11.50 -8.52 4.32
CA VAL A 9 10.97 -9.88 4.52
C VAL A 9 11.58 -10.55 5.74
N LEU A 10 12.90 -10.42 5.95
CA LEU A 10 13.57 -10.95 7.15
C LEU A 10 13.09 -10.28 8.43
N ALA A 11 12.93 -8.95 8.40
CA ALA A 11 12.36 -8.20 9.52
C ALA A 11 10.93 -8.65 9.82
N ALA A 12 10.11 -8.85 8.78
CA ALA A 12 8.74 -9.33 8.97
C ALA A 12 8.71 -10.75 9.55
N PHE A 13 9.59 -11.63 9.08
CA PHE A 13 9.72 -12.99 9.56
C PHE A 13 10.20 -13.05 11.02
N GLU A 14 11.12 -12.18 11.43
CA GLU A 14 11.59 -12.10 12.81
C GLU A 14 10.50 -11.60 13.76
N VAL A 15 9.74 -10.59 13.34
CA VAL A 15 8.58 -10.09 14.11
C VAL A 15 7.53 -11.19 14.26
N ASP A 16 7.24 -11.94 13.20
CA ASP A 16 6.27 -13.04 13.23
C ASP A 16 6.75 -14.18 14.15
N SER A 17 8.02 -14.55 14.03
CA SER A 17 8.67 -15.53 14.91
C SER A 17 8.65 -15.09 16.37
N PHE A 18 8.89 -13.80 16.65
CA PHE A 18 8.81 -13.24 18.00
C PHE A 18 7.39 -13.29 18.55
N LYS A 19 6.39 -12.89 17.76
CA LYS A 19 4.98 -12.97 18.15
C LYS A 19 4.56 -14.40 18.45
N GLN A 20 4.99 -15.35 17.63
CA GLN A 20 4.68 -16.75 17.85
C GLN A 20 5.33 -17.30 19.13
N ARG A 21 6.60 -16.98 19.38
CA ARG A 21 7.27 -17.34 20.65
C ARG A 21 6.61 -16.69 21.87
N ALA A 22 6.23 -15.43 21.76
CA ALA A 22 5.53 -14.71 22.83
C ALA A 22 4.15 -15.33 23.12
N PHE A 23 3.42 -15.71 22.06
CA PHE A 23 2.15 -16.43 22.16
C PHE A 23 2.32 -17.79 22.83
N ASP A 24 3.27 -18.62 22.36
CA ASP A 24 3.54 -19.95 22.91
C ASP A 24 3.96 -19.88 24.40
N ALA A 25 4.74 -18.86 24.78
CA ALA A 25 5.12 -18.61 26.17
C ALA A 25 3.92 -18.23 27.06
N GLN A 26 3.00 -17.40 26.55
CA GLN A 26 1.76 -17.05 27.26
C GLN A 26 0.85 -18.28 27.43
N VAL A 27 0.69 -19.09 26.39
CA VAL A 27 -0.11 -20.33 26.45
C VAL A 27 0.50 -21.35 27.43
N ALA A 28 1.83 -21.45 27.49
CA ALA A 28 2.52 -22.31 28.46
C ALA A 28 2.31 -21.85 29.92
N GLN A 29 2.29 -20.54 30.19
CA GLN A 29 1.97 -20.02 31.53
C GLN A 29 0.51 -20.25 31.93
N ILE A 30 -0.43 -20.15 30.99
CA ILE A 30 -1.85 -20.38 31.24
C ILE A 30 -2.12 -21.87 31.50
N THR A 31 -1.50 -22.77 30.73
CA THR A 31 -1.64 -24.23 30.94
C THR A 31 -0.98 -24.70 32.23
N GLY A 32 0.09 -24.05 32.70
CA GLY A 32 0.72 -24.35 33.99
C GLY A 32 -0.08 -23.91 35.24
N THR A 33 -1.08 -23.04 35.08
CA THR A 33 -1.87 -22.47 36.20
C THR A 33 -3.37 -22.80 36.14
N ALA A 34 -3.79 -23.60 35.16
CA ALA A 34 -5.18 -23.96 34.93
C ALA A 34 -5.44 -25.41 35.34
N THR A 35 -6.50 -25.61 36.11
CA THR A 35 -6.88 -26.92 36.66
C THR A 35 -7.85 -27.68 35.76
N ASN A 36 -8.60 -26.98 34.89
CA ASN A 36 -9.61 -27.56 33.99
C ASN A 36 -9.56 -26.93 32.58
N ALA A 37 -9.95 -27.67 31.55
CA ALA A 37 -9.94 -27.23 30.15
C ALA A 37 -10.81 -25.98 29.86
N ALA A 38 -11.91 -25.79 30.61
CA ALA A 38 -12.77 -24.62 30.49
C ALA A 38 -12.10 -23.32 31.02
N ASP A 39 -11.28 -23.44 32.07
CA ASP A 39 -10.52 -22.31 32.62
C ASP A 39 -9.35 -21.91 31.70
N VAL A 40 -8.73 -22.88 31.00
CA VAL A 40 -7.73 -22.60 29.97
C VAL A 40 -8.35 -21.76 28.85
N ALA A 41 -9.53 -22.14 28.35
CA ALA A 41 -10.21 -21.42 27.28
C ALA A 41 -10.60 -20.00 27.70
N ALA A 42 -11.16 -19.81 28.90
CA ALA A 42 -11.56 -18.50 29.41
C ALA A 42 -10.36 -17.58 29.69
N LYS A 43 -9.27 -18.10 30.27
CA LYS A 43 -8.04 -17.33 30.51
C LYS A 43 -7.31 -16.99 29.21
N THR A 44 -7.28 -17.91 28.25
CA THR A 44 -6.71 -17.67 26.91
C THR A 44 -7.50 -16.59 26.18
N MET A 45 -8.84 -16.63 26.20
CA MET A 45 -9.67 -15.60 25.59
C MET A 45 -9.48 -14.22 26.23
N ASN A 46 -9.42 -14.13 27.57
CA ASN A 46 -9.15 -12.85 28.24
C ASN A 46 -7.73 -12.32 27.96
N SER A 47 -6.73 -13.21 27.85
CA SER A 47 -5.37 -12.82 27.45
C SER A 47 -5.33 -12.28 26.02
N LEU A 48 -6.04 -12.93 25.08
CA LEU A 48 -6.17 -12.48 23.68
C LEU A 48 -6.81 -11.08 23.58
N ILE A 49 -7.85 -10.83 24.37
CA ILE A 49 -8.50 -9.52 24.45
C ILE A 49 -7.53 -8.45 25.00
N THR A 50 -6.73 -8.80 26.00
CA THR A 50 -5.82 -7.86 26.65
C THR A 50 -4.59 -7.54 25.77
N SER A 51 -4.08 -8.52 25.01
CA SER A 51 -2.95 -8.32 24.09
C SER A 51 -3.27 -7.40 22.91
N ASP A 52 -4.55 -7.33 22.47
CA ASP A 52 -4.98 -6.38 21.43
C ASP A 52 -5.10 -4.94 21.95
N ILE A 53 -5.21 -4.74 23.28
CA ILE A 53 -5.52 -3.45 23.89
C ILE A 53 -4.25 -2.67 24.32
N SER A 54 -3.11 -3.33 24.49
CA SER A 54 -1.92 -2.71 25.09
C SER A 54 -0.63 -2.85 24.27
N SER A 55 -0.39 -1.95 23.30
CA SER A 55 0.77 -1.03 23.29
C SER A 55 0.80 -0.14 22.05
N SER A 56 1.32 1.09 22.18
CA SER A 56 1.55 1.99 21.06
C SER A 56 2.67 1.52 20.11
N ALA A 57 3.59 0.67 20.60
CA ALA A 57 4.63 0.01 19.81
C ALA A 57 4.06 -1.12 18.93
N ASP A 58 2.99 -1.79 19.39
CA ASP A 58 2.31 -2.84 18.63
C ASP A 58 1.65 -2.32 17.36
N LYS A 59 1.30 -1.02 17.28
CA LYS A 59 0.77 -0.44 16.03
C LYS A 59 1.76 -0.52 14.88
N GLN A 60 3.07 -0.38 15.13
CA GLN A 60 4.11 -0.59 14.10
C GLN A 60 4.32 -2.08 13.80
N LEU A 61 3.90 -2.97 14.70
CA LEU A 61 3.94 -4.42 14.54
C LEU A 61 2.60 -5.00 14.07
N THR A 62 1.53 -4.20 13.89
CA THR A 62 0.18 -4.74 13.56
C THR A 62 0.16 -5.47 12.22
N ASN A 63 0.97 -5.05 11.24
CA ASN A 63 1.19 -5.78 10.01
C ASN A 63 2.65 -5.67 9.51
N PRO A 64 3.54 -6.55 9.98
CA PRO A 64 4.96 -6.52 9.59
C PRO A 64 5.18 -6.78 8.10
N TRP A 65 4.22 -7.44 7.44
CA TRP A 65 4.26 -7.72 6.01
C TRP A 65 3.93 -6.51 5.14
N LYS A 66 3.35 -5.45 5.71
CA LYS A 66 2.91 -4.27 4.95
C LYS A 66 4.08 -3.56 4.26
N GLY A 67 5.23 -3.41 4.95
CA GLY A 67 6.44 -2.83 4.34
C GLY A 67 7.02 -3.72 3.23
N ALA A 68 7.02 -5.04 3.43
CA ALA A 68 7.47 -6.00 2.42
C ALA A 68 6.57 -6.00 1.18
N GLU A 69 5.25 -5.92 1.38
CA GLU A 69 4.24 -5.80 0.35
C GLU A 69 4.42 -4.49 -0.45
N ALA A 70 4.67 -3.39 0.24
CA ALA A 70 4.87 -2.08 -0.37
C ALA A 70 6.07 -2.06 -1.35
N ILE A 71 7.21 -2.60 -0.92
CA ILE A 71 8.40 -2.75 -1.78
C ILE A 71 8.15 -3.73 -2.92
N HIS A 72 7.40 -4.80 -2.66
CA HIS A 72 7.04 -5.76 -3.68
C HIS A 72 6.22 -5.09 -4.79
N PHE A 73 5.20 -4.31 -4.48
CA PHE A 73 4.41 -3.58 -5.47
C PHE A 73 5.24 -2.50 -6.17
N TYR A 74 6.17 -1.85 -5.47
CA TYR A 74 7.05 -0.85 -6.06
C TYR A 74 7.93 -1.47 -7.16
N LEU A 75 8.58 -2.60 -6.84
CA LEU A 75 9.37 -3.37 -7.80
C LEU A 75 8.53 -3.94 -8.94
N LEU A 76 7.31 -4.39 -8.64
CA LEU A 76 6.39 -4.91 -9.64
C LEU A 76 5.99 -3.83 -10.64
N CYS A 77 5.68 -2.62 -10.16
CA CYS A 77 5.36 -1.47 -11.01
C CYS A 77 6.53 -1.13 -11.95
N GLN A 78 7.76 -1.05 -11.41
CA GLN A 78 8.96 -0.84 -12.23
C GLN A 78 9.10 -1.91 -13.31
N ARG A 79 8.96 -3.19 -12.95
CA ARG A 79 9.04 -4.31 -13.90
C ARG A 79 7.98 -4.18 -15.00
N GLN A 80 6.74 -3.83 -14.65
CA GLN A 80 5.65 -3.64 -15.60
C GLN A 80 5.92 -2.48 -16.56
N LEU A 81 6.53 -1.39 -16.07
CA LEU A 81 6.97 -0.27 -16.90
C LEU A 81 8.06 -0.69 -17.90
N TYR A 82 9.09 -1.42 -17.45
CA TYR A 82 10.13 -1.94 -18.35
C TYR A 82 9.58 -2.93 -19.39
N GLN A 83 8.56 -3.71 -19.03
CA GLN A 83 7.86 -4.62 -19.95
C GLN A 83 6.85 -3.91 -20.86
N LYS A 84 6.74 -2.58 -20.81
CA LYS A 84 5.78 -1.76 -21.56
C LYS A 84 4.31 -2.13 -21.29
N ALA A 85 4.03 -2.77 -20.16
CA ALA A 85 2.68 -3.13 -19.74
C ALA A 85 2.02 -1.96 -18.98
N TYR A 86 1.88 -0.80 -19.64
CA TYR A 86 1.50 0.47 -19.00
C TYR A 86 0.15 0.45 -18.25
N PRO A 87 -0.93 -0.19 -18.76
CA PRO A 87 -2.19 -0.24 -18.01
C PRO A 87 -2.06 -1.02 -16.69
N ARG A 88 -1.22 -2.06 -16.67
CA ARG A 88 -0.96 -2.83 -15.44
C ARG A 88 -0.09 -2.03 -14.48
N ALA A 89 0.95 -1.38 -15.00
CA ALA A 89 1.82 -0.51 -14.23
C ALA A 89 1.04 0.62 -13.53
N MET A 90 0.10 1.26 -14.23
CA MET A 90 -0.73 2.31 -13.64
C MET A 90 -1.63 1.79 -12.52
N LYS A 91 -2.24 0.61 -12.67
CA LYS A 91 -3.04 0.00 -11.61
C LYS A 91 -2.21 -0.30 -10.36
N THR A 92 -1.02 -0.90 -10.54
CA THR A 92 -0.08 -1.13 -9.44
C THR A 92 0.40 0.18 -8.81
N ALA A 93 0.61 1.24 -9.61
CA ALA A 93 1.03 2.53 -9.11
C ALA A 93 -0.05 3.21 -8.25
N MET A 94 -1.33 3.15 -8.66
CA MET A 94 -2.43 3.68 -7.84
C MET A 94 -2.54 2.96 -6.49
N ARG A 95 -2.25 1.65 -6.46
CA ARG A 95 -2.17 0.89 -5.22
C ARG A 95 -1.07 1.38 -4.28
N LEU A 96 0.08 1.80 -4.82
CA LEU A 96 1.20 2.29 -4.01
C LEU A 96 0.84 3.51 -3.15
N ILE A 97 -0.22 4.25 -3.50
CA ILE A 97 -0.71 5.39 -2.71
C ILE A 97 -1.13 4.94 -1.30
N GLU A 98 -1.66 3.72 -1.13
CA GLU A 98 -2.03 3.17 0.20
C GLU A 98 -0.81 2.91 1.09
N TYR A 99 0.37 2.83 0.49
CA TYR A 99 1.65 2.57 1.14
C TYR A 99 2.51 3.84 1.31
N GLU A 100 1.93 5.04 1.17
CA GLU A 100 2.61 6.33 1.40
C GLU A 100 3.21 6.45 2.82
N LYS A 101 2.73 5.67 3.79
CA LYS A 101 3.31 5.65 5.15
C LYS A 101 4.55 4.79 5.26
N GLU A 102 4.66 3.75 4.44
CA GLU A 102 5.75 2.78 4.47
C GLU A 102 6.88 3.17 3.50
N LEU A 103 6.51 3.71 2.33
CA LEU A 103 7.45 4.31 1.38
C LEU A 103 7.40 5.83 1.49
N SER A 104 8.48 6.51 1.12
CA SER A 104 8.45 7.97 1.09
C SER A 104 7.41 8.49 0.08
N THR A 105 6.65 9.52 0.46
CA THR A 105 5.66 10.14 -0.43
C THR A 105 6.28 10.56 -1.77
N LYS A 106 7.53 11.04 -1.75
CA LYS A 106 8.29 11.42 -2.95
C LYS A 106 8.43 10.23 -3.92
N GLU A 107 8.83 9.06 -3.43
CA GLU A 107 9.02 7.87 -4.28
C GLU A 107 7.70 7.34 -4.83
N VAL A 108 6.66 7.29 -3.99
CA VAL A 108 5.33 6.81 -4.40
C VAL A 108 4.76 7.69 -5.51
N TYR A 109 4.69 9.00 -5.30
CA TYR A 109 4.09 9.90 -6.29
C TYR A 109 4.96 10.08 -7.54
N SER A 110 6.29 9.94 -7.43
CA SER A 110 7.16 9.88 -8.61
C SER A 110 6.86 8.65 -9.47
N MET A 111 6.62 7.49 -8.85
CA MET A 111 6.24 6.28 -9.56
C MET A 111 4.86 6.41 -10.22
N VAL A 112 3.89 6.99 -9.50
CA VAL A 112 2.54 7.28 -10.03
C VAL A 112 2.61 8.22 -11.23
N ALA A 113 3.38 9.31 -11.15
CA ALA A 113 3.53 10.26 -12.25
C ALA A 113 4.11 9.58 -13.50
N LEU A 114 5.15 8.76 -13.35
CA LEU A 114 5.74 8.00 -14.46
C LEU A 114 4.74 7.01 -15.07
N ALA A 115 4.03 6.25 -14.25
CA ALA A 115 3.05 5.28 -14.74
C ALA A 115 1.87 5.95 -15.46
N CYS A 116 1.39 7.09 -14.93
CA CYS A 116 0.33 7.88 -15.57
C CYS A 116 0.79 8.48 -16.90
N PHE A 117 2.03 8.98 -16.97
CA PHE A 117 2.62 9.53 -18.20
C PHE A 117 2.66 8.48 -19.31
N PHE A 118 3.24 7.30 -19.06
CA PHE A 118 3.32 6.24 -20.06
C PHE A 118 1.96 5.64 -20.45
N ASN A 119 0.96 5.76 -19.58
CA ASN A 119 -0.39 5.27 -19.84
C ASN A 119 -1.30 6.32 -20.51
N ASN A 120 -0.81 7.53 -20.78
CA ASN A 120 -1.55 8.69 -21.32
C ASN A 120 -2.72 9.16 -20.41
N CYS A 121 -2.53 9.08 -19.09
CA CYS A 121 -3.45 9.64 -18.10
C CYS A 121 -2.86 10.93 -17.52
N PHE A 122 -2.85 11.99 -18.32
CA PHE A 122 -2.17 13.24 -17.99
C PHE A 122 -2.85 14.04 -16.87
N ARG A 123 -4.16 13.87 -16.65
CA ARG A 123 -4.86 14.52 -15.53
C ARG A 123 -4.40 13.92 -14.20
N GLU A 124 -4.33 12.60 -14.11
CA GLU A 124 -3.81 11.93 -12.91
C GLU A 124 -2.31 12.21 -12.71
N CYS A 125 -1.54 12.30 -13.80
CA CYS A 125 -0.15 12.73 -13.77
C CYS A 125 -0.01 14.14 -13.15
N SER A 126 -0.84 15.09 -13.59
CA SER A 126 -0.85 16.47 -13.06
C SER A 126 -1.15 16.50 -11.56
N LYS A 127 -2.14 15.74 -11.09
CA LYS A 127 -2.43 15.63 -9.65
C LYS A 127 -1.23 15.09 -8.85
N ALA A 128 -0.50 14.12 -9.41
CA ALA A 128 0.70 13.58 -8.77
C ALA A 128 1.81 14.65 -8.66
N PHE A 129 2.04 15.43 -9.71
CA PHE A 129 2.99 16.55 -9.68
C PHE A 129 2.60 17.62 -8.65
N VAL A 130 1.32 17.99 -8.56
CA VAL A 130 0.83 18.95 -7.55
C VAL A 130 1.09 18.42 -6.13
N LYS A 131 0.96 17.11 -5.91
CA LYS A 131 1.28 16.51 -4.61
C LYS A 131 2.78 16.55 -4.31
N LEU A 132 3.63 16.26 -5.30
CA LEU A 132 5.10 16.34 -5.18
C LEU A 132 5.57 17.76 -4.85
N GLU A 133 4.95 18.77 -5.48
CA GLU A 133 5.27 20.18 -5.23
C GLU A 133 4.90 20.63 -3.80
N ARG A 134 3.85 20.05 -3.24
CA ARG A 134 3.34 20.37 -1.89
C ARG A 134 4.02 19.59 -0.76
N LEU A 135 5.06 18.83 -1.06
CA LEU A 135 5.76 18.04 -0.04
C LEU A 135 6.43 18.92 1.02
N PRO A 136 6.21 18.66 2.32
CA PRO A 136 6.90 19.38 3.38
C PRO A 136 8.39 18.99 3.40
N GLY A 137 9.27 19.99 3.50
CA GLY A 137 10.72 19.77 3.58
C GLY A 137 11.49 19.87 2.26
N MET A 138 10.82 20.18 1.15
CA MET A 138 11.49 20.43 -0.14
C MET A 138 12.11 21.84 -0.18
N SER A 139 13.30 21.94 -0.76
CA SER A 139 13.93 23.25 -0.98
C SER A 139 13.19 24.05 -2.07
N LYS A 140 13.31 25.39 -2.03
CA LYS A 140 12.71 26.25 -3.06
C LYS A 140 13.18 25.87 -4.47
N LYS A 141 14.46 25.51 -4.60
CA LYS A 141 15.07 25.09 -5.87
C LYS A 141 14.46 23.79 -6.42
N GLU A 142 14.32 22.77 -5.58
CA GLU A 142 13.71 21.51 -6.03
C GLU A 142 12.23 21.71 -6.43
N ARG A 143 11.52 22.61 -5.75
CA ARG A 143 10.14 22.96 -6.12
C ARG A 143 10.07 23.59 -7.50
N GLU A 144 10.96 24.54 -7.79
CA GLU A 144 11.08 25.17 -9.11
C GLU A 144 11.44 24.14 -10.20
N GLU A 145 12.29 23.16 -9.90
CA GLU A 145 12.61 22.07 -10.83
C GLU A 145 11.38 21.21 -11.18
N TYR A 146 10.55 20.85 -10.18
CA TYR A 146 9.29 20.13 -10.41
C TYR A 146 8.28 20.97 -11.22
N GLU A 147 8.18 22.27 -10.93
CA GLU A 147 7.30 23.18 -11.66
C GLU A 147 7.71 23.32 -13.13
N MET A 148 9.01 23.53 -13.40
CA MET A 148 9.54 23.59 -14.76
C MET A 148 9.33 22.27 -15.51
N LEU A 149 9.54 21.13 -14.85
CA LEU A 149 9.30 19.81 -15.44
C LEU A 149 7.81 19.64 -15.80
N ALA A 150 6.91 19.98 -14.89
CA ALA A 150 5.47 19.92 -15.12
C ALA A 150 5.03 20.85 -16.26
N MET A 151 5.51 22.10 -16.29
CA MET A 151 5.23 23.07 -17.34
C MET A 151 5.65 22.54 -18.72
N ASN A 152 6.88 22.04 -18.85
CA ASN A 152 7.38 21.49 -20.11
C ASN A 152 6.59 20.26 -20.56
N LEU A 153 6.20 19.41 -19.61
CA LEU A 153 5.42 18.20 -19.87
C LEU A 153 4.00 18.54 -20.36
N PHE A 154 3.29 19.40 -19.62
CA PHE A 154 1.88 19.69 -19.89
C PHE A 154 1.67 20.69 -21.04
N LYS A 155 2.72 21.41 -21.44
CA LYS A 155 2.73 22.18 -22.68
C LYS A 155 2.60 21.30 -23.91
N LEU A 156 3.23 20.12 -23.90
CA LEU A 156 3.18 19.13 -24.99
C LEU A 156 1.97 18.19 -24.86
N HIS A 157 1.60 17.87 -23.62
CA HIS A 157 0.53 16.92 -23.31
C HIS A 157 -0.51 17.57 -22.39
N PRO A 158 -1.64 18.08 -22.92
CA PRO A 158 -2.66 18.68 -22.07
C PRO A 158 -3.16 17.65 -21.04
N PRO A 159 -3.57 18.07 -19.83
CA PRO A 159 -3.98 17.20 -18.73
C PRO A 159 -5.36 16.58 -18.96
N ILE A 160 -5.48 15.82 -20.05
CA ILE A 160 -6.66 15.10 -20.49
C ILE A 160 -6.34 13.62 -20.35
N ASP A 161 -7.18 12.91 -19.59
CA ASP A 161 -7.06 11.47 -19.46
C ASP A 161 -7.66 10.79 -20.70
N ARG A 162 -7.06 9.68 -21.11
CA ARG A 162 -7.74 8.73 -22.00
C ARG A 162 -9.02 8.19 -21.36
N GLN A 163 -9.91 7.66 -22.20
CA GLN A 163 -11.10 6.96 -21.73
C GLN A 163 -10.71 5.74 -20.88
N LYS A 164 -11.18 5.72 -19.63
CA LYS A 164 -10.98 4.63 -18.68
C LYS A 164 -12.07 3.60 -18.89
N ARG A 165 -11.75 2.32 -18.68
CA ARG A 165 -12.79 1.28 -18.66
C ARG A 165 -13.56 1.36 -17.36
N GLU A 166 -14.87 1.49 -17.48
CA GLU A 166 -15.80 1.52 -16.38
C GLU A 166 -16.49 0.15 -16.25
N GLN A 167 -16.72 -0.28 -15.02
CA GLN A 167 -17.42 -1.51 -14.69
C GLN A 167 -18.29 -1.30 -13.46
N LYS A 168 -19.29 -2.18 -13.27
CA LYS A 168 -20.10 -2.18 -12.06
C LYS A 168 -19.28 -2.71 -10.89
N CYS A 169 -19.52 -2.16 -9.71
CA CYS A 169 -18.94 -2.68 -8.48
C CYS A 169 -19.24 -4.18 -8.34
N PRO A 170 -18.27 -5.03 -8.00
CA PRO A 170 -18.48 -6.48 -7.84
C PRO A 170 -19.33 -6.83 -6.60
N GLN A 171 -19.59 -5.87 -5.71
CA GLN A 171 -20.41 -6.08 -4.53
C GLN A 171 -21.90 -6.16 -4.90
N LYS A 172 -22.59 -7.21 -4.44
CA LYS A 172 -23.99 -7.50 -4.80
C LYS A 172 -24.97 -6.37 -4.45
N ASP A 173 -24.70 -5.64 -3.37
CA ASP A 173 -25.58 -4.57 -2.87
C ASP A 173 -25.16 -3.16 -3.35
N CYS A 174 -24.22 -3.07 -4.30
CA CYS A 174 -23.69 -1.79 -4.77
C CYS A 174 -23.88 -1.59 -6.27
N ASN A 175 -24.53 -0.50 -6.64
CA ASN A 175 -24.69 -0.05 -8.03
C ASN A 175 -23.66 1.01 -8.44
N GLY A 176 -22.58 1.18 -7.67
CA GLY A 176 -21.50 2.11 -8.00
C GLY A 176 -20.77 1.72 -9.28
N ILE A 177 -20.35 2.73 -10.04
CA ILE A 177 -19.48 2.57 -11.22
C ILE A 177 -18.04 2.80 -10.77
N ILE A 178 -17.17 1.84 -11.09
CA ILE A 178 -15.74 1.91 -10.78
C ILE A 178 -14.92 1.89 -12.07
N ASN A 179 -13.79 2.58 -12.04
CA ASN A 179 -12.80 2.56 -13.12
C ASN A 179 -11.82 1.41 -12.96
N GLU A 180 -11.10 1.08 -14.04
CA GLU A 180 -10.06 0.05 -14.06
C GLU A 180 -8.88 0.28 -13.08
N TYR A 181 -8.74 1.49 -12.53
CA TYR A 181 -7.69 1.87 -11.58
C TYR A 181 -8.18 2.06 -10.15
N ASP A 182 -9.49 1.98 -9.92
CA ASP A 182 -10.05 2.21 -8.59
C ASP A 182 -9.74 1.00 -7.69
N ILE A 183 -9.23 1.30 -6.50
CA ILE A 183 -8.87 0.32 -5.46
C ILE A 183 -9.94 0.22 -4.38
N VAL A 184 -10.83 1.21 -4.32
CA VAL A 184 -11.96 1.31 -3.40
C VAL A 184 -13.19 1.83 -4.16
N CYS A 185 -14.35 1.28 -3.85
CA CYS A 185 -15.61 1.80 -4.38
C CYS A 185 -15.99 3.13 -3.72
N SER A 186 -16.31 4.17 -4.50
CA SER A 186 -16.79 5.45 -3.96
C SER A 186 -18.17 5.38 -3.30
N THR A 187 -18.99 4.38 -3.65
CA THR A 187 -20.38 4.26 -3.15
C THR A 187 -20.50 3.38 -1.91
N CYS A 188 -19.88 2.19 -1.92
CA CYS A 188 -19.96 1.24 -0.80
C CYS A 188 -18.68 1.14 0.03
N ASN A 189 -17.63 1.88 -0.33
CA ASN A 189 -16.31 1.85 0.32
C ASN A 189 -15.66 0.45 0.40
N ALA A 190 -16.09 -0.48 -0.47
CA ALA A 190 -15.49 -1.80 -0.56
C ALA A 190 -14.06 -1.68 -1.10
N HIS A 191 -13.10 -2.25 -0.36
CA HIS A 191 -11.69 -2.32 -0.76
C HIS A 191 -11.45 -3.58 -1.58
N TYR A 192 -10.79 -3.45 -2.72
CA TYR A 192 -10.49 -4.58 -3.60
C TYR A 192 -9.09 -5.11 -3.28
N SER A 193 -8.99 -6.35 -2.83
CA SER A 193 -7.68 -6.98 -2.56
C SER A 193 -6.89 -7.18 -3.85
N PRO A 194 -5.60 -6.79 -3.90
CA PRO A 194 -4.77 -7.00 -5.07
C PRO A 194 -4.29 -8.46 -5.16
N CYS A 195 -4.09 -8.95 -6.37
CA CYS A 195 -3.32 -10.15 -6.62
C CYS A 195 -1.83 -9.87 -6.38
N ILE A 196 -1.20 -10.55 -5.42
CA ILE A 196 0.22 -10.36 -5.10
C ILE A 196 1.12 -10.63 -6.31
N ALA A 197 0.79 -11.59 -7.18
CA ALA A 197 1.61 -11.91 -8.35
C ALA A 197 1.52 -10.85 -9.46
N SER A 198 0.34 -10.28 -9.70
CA SER A 198 0.07 -9.44 -10.87
C SER A 198 -0.15 -7.95 -10.56
N GLY A 199 -0.43 -7.60 -9.30
CA GLY A 199 -0.79 -6.25 -8.86
C GLY A 199 -2.18 -5.79 -9.29
N GLN A 200 -3.02 -6.69 -9.83
CA GLN A 200 -4.37 -6.40 -10.30
C GLN A 200 -5.45 -6.76 -9.30
#